data_AF-A0A3P6STV2-F1
#
_entry.id   AF-A0A3P6STV2-F1
#
_cell.length_a   1.000
_cell.length_b   1.000
_cell.length_c   1.000
_cell.angle_alpha   90.00
_cell.angle_beta   90.00
_cell.angle_gamma   90.00
#
_symmetry.space_group_name_H-M   'P 1'
#
loop_
_entity.id
_entity.type
_entity.pdbx_description
1 polymer ?
#
loop_
_entity_poly.entity_id
_entity_poly.type
_entity_poly.pdbx_seq_one_letter_code
_entity_poly.pdbx_strand_id
1 'polypeptide(L)'
;MSNVILIGSVATLAFVIASLVTMVALLKEISDLQMEVQVGMDEFKGISEDTWSRIMTKHLHPTGVSDALPNFESLFARRPRANGFPEQCNCGEKSRDCPPGPQGPPGPKGPPGEPGKDGEDGRPGAPGVALAVTHELPGGCIKCPAGPPGPRGPAGDQGPPGPAGPF
;
A
#
# COMPACT_ATOMS: atom_id res chain seq x y z
N MET A 1 -23.00 -73.03 12.76
CA MET A 1 -22.24 -71.90 13.35
C MET A 1 -20.84 -71.77 12.75
N SER A 2 -20.01 -72.83 12.71
CA SER A 2 -18.65 -72.78 12.16
C SER A 2 -18.55 -72.24 10.71
N ASN A 3 -19.42 -72.70 9.80
CA ASN A 3 -19.40 -72.24 8.39
C ASN A 3 -19.68 -70.74 8.23
N VAL A 4 -20.52 -70.15 9.08
CA VAL A 4 -20.86 -68.72 9.02
C VAL A 4 -19.68 -67.86 9.46
N ILE A 5 -18.95 -68.33 10.48
CA ILE A 5 -17.73 -67.68 10.97
C ILE A 5 -16.62 -67.73 9.91
N LEU A 6 -16.50 -68.86 9.22
CA LEU A 6 -15.50 -69.07 8.16
C LEU A 6 -15.77 -68.21 6.92
N ILE A 7 -17.04 -68.06 6.53
CA ILE A 7 -17.43 -67.17 5.42
C ILE A 7 -17.20 -65.70 5.82
N GLY A 8 -17.55 -65.33 7.06
CA GLY A 8 -17.36 -63.97 7.57
C GLY A 8 -15.90 -63.52 7.62
N SER A 9 -14.99 -64.39 8.07
CA SER A 9 -13.55 -64.07 8.14
C SER A 9 -12.89 -63.96 6.76
N VAL A 10 -13.30 -64.79 5.80
CA VAL A 10 -12.83 -64.70 4.41
C VAL A 10 -13.31 -63.41 3.76
N ALA A 11 -14.56 -62.99 4.03
CA ALA A 11 -15.11 -61.75 3.50
C ALA A 11 -14.38 -60.51 4.03
N THR A 12 -14.09 -60.43 5.33
CA THR A 12 -13.36 -59.30 5.91
C THR A 12 -11.91 -59.26 5.44
N LEU A 13 -11.25 -60.41 5.34
CA LEU A 13 -9.90 -60.51 4.79
C LEU A 13 -9.84 -60.05 3.33
N ALA A 14 -10.81 -60.46 2.50
CA ALA A 14 -10.92 -59.99 1.12
C ALA A 14 -11.11 -58.46 1.04
N PHE A 15 -11.93 -57.88 1.93
CA PHE A 15 -12.15 -56.44 1.97
C PHE A 15 -10.91 -55.65 2.38
N VAL A 16 -10.15 -56.16 3.37
CA VAL A 16 -8.87 -55.56 3.78
C VAL A 16 -7.83 -55.66 2.67
N ILE A 17 -7.76 -56.78 1.95
CA ILE A 17 -6.86 -56.92 0.80
C ILE A 17 -7.25 -55.91 -0.29
N ALA A 18 -8.54 -55.80 -0.61
CA ALA A 18 -9.03 -54.83 -1.58
C ALA A 18 -8.67 -53.39 -1.19
N SER A 19 -8.84 -53.01 0.08
CA SER A 19 -8.50 -51.66 0.56
C SER A 19 -7.00 -51.38 0.51
N LEU A 20 -6.15 -52.38 0.82
CA LEU A 20 -4.70 -52.25 0.68
C LEU A 20 -4.28 -52.09 -0.80
N VAL A 21 -4.90 -52.84 -1.71
CA VAL A 21 -4.65 -52.71 -3.15
C VAL A 21 -5.04 -51.32 -3.66
N THR A 22 -6.21 -50.80 -3.26
CA THR A 22 -6.63 -49.44 -3.64
C THR A 22 -5.69 -48.38 -3.06
N MET A 23 -5.22 -48.56 -1.82
CA MET A 23 -4.26 -47.62 -1.21
C MET A 23 -2.94 -47.59 -1.99
N VAL A 24 -2.42 -48.75 -2.41
CA VAL A 24 -1.22 -48.82 -3.24
C VAL A 24 -1.44 -48.16 -4.61
N ALA A 25 -2.61 -48.33 -5.22
CA ALA A 25 -2.94 -47.65 -6.48
C ALA A 25 -2.94 -46.12 -6.32
N LEU A 26 -3.59 -45.59 -5.27
CA LEU A 26 -3.61 -44.16 -4.98
C LEU A 26 -2.20 -43.61 -4.72
N LEU A 27 -1.35 -44.35 -3.99
CA LEU A 27 0.04 -43.92 -3.78
C LEU A 27 0.83 -43.80 -5.09
N LYS A 28 0.54 -44.65 -6.08
CA LYS A 28 1.15 -44.54 -7.42
C LYS A 28 0.65 -43.33 -8.18
N GLU A 29 -0.66 -43.10 -8.19
CA GLU A 29 -1.27 -41.93 -8.82
C GLU A 29 -0.77 -40.62 -8.20
N ILE A 30 -0.64 -40.57 -6.87
CA ILE A 30 -0.07 -39.40 -6.17
C ILE A 30 1.37 -39.18 -6.62
N SER A 31 2.20 -40.22 -6.67
CA SER A 31 3.59 -40.08 -7.12
C SER A 31 3.68 -39.57 -8.56
N ASP A 32 2.80 -40.02 -9.43
CA ASP A 32 2.74 -39.60 -10.84
C ASP A 32 2.32 -38.12 -10.95
N LEU A 33 1.24 -37.75 -10.25
CA LEU A 33 0.75 -36.37 -10.19
C LEU A 33 1.82 -35.41 -9.62
N GLN A 34 2.57 -35.84 -8.62
CA GLN A 34 3.66 -35.04 -8.06
C GLN A 34 4.74 -34.75 -9.11
N MET A 35 5.09 -35.74 -9.95
CA MET A 35 6.06 -35.53 -11.04
C MET A 35 5.52 -34.53 -12.07
N GLU A 36 4.27 -34.67 -12.49
CA GLU A 36 3.64 -33.76 -13.45
C GLU A 36 3.59 -32.31 -12.93
N VAL A 37 3.20 -32.12 -11.67
CA VAL A 37 3.14 -30.80 -11.04
C VAL A 37 4.54 -30.18 -10.89
N GLN A 38 5.56 -30.98 -10.54
CA GLN A 38 6.94 -30.50 -10.46
C GLN A 38 7.44 -30.00 -11.81
N VAL A 39 7.20 -30.78 -12.88
CA VAL A 39 7.57 -30.38 -14.24
C VAL A 39 6.85 -29.09 -14.65
N GLY A 40 5.55 -28.98 -14.39
CA GLY A 40 4.79 -27.76 -14.70
C GLY A 40 5.26 -26.55 -13.89
N MET A 41 5.65 -26.74 -12.62
CA MET A 41 6.20 -25.69 -11.77
C MET A 41 7.56 -25.22 -12.28
N ASP A 42 8.42 -26.13 -12.73
CA ASP A 42 9.73 -25.78 -13.29
C ASP A 42 9.60 -24.99 -14.59
N GLU A 43 8.67 -25.36 -15.47
CA GLU A 43 8.37 -24.61 -16.70
C GLU A 43 7.84 -23.20 -16.36
N PHE A 44 6.85 -23.12 -15.48
CA PHE A 44 6.29 -21.84 -15.04
C PHE A 44 7.34 -20.94 -14.37
N LYS A 45 8.20 -21.52 -13.54
CA LYS A 45 9.30 -20.81 -12.89
C LYS A 45 10.31 -20.32 -13.91
N GLY A 46 10.63 -21.12 -14.92
CA GLY A 46 11.49 -20.70 -16.04
C GLY A 46 10.92 -19.50 -16.79
N ILE A 47 9.63 -19.53 -17.12
CA ILE A 47 8.95 -18.42 -17.80
C ILE A 47 8.90 -17.17 -16.92
N SER A 48 8.58 -17.34 -15.63
CA SER A 48 8.49 -16.24 -14.67
C SER A 48 9.85 -15.57 -14.44
N GLU A 49 10.91 -16.37 -14.28
CA GLU A 49 12.28 -15.87 -14.10
C GLU A 49 12.81 -15.20 -15.38
N ASP A 50 12.56 -15.76 -16.57
CA ASP A 50 12.90 -15.11 -17.85
C ASP A 50 12.18 -13.77 -18.00
N THR A 51 10.88 -13.75 -17.75
CA THR A 51 10.07 -12.53 -17.84
C THR A 51 10.53 -11.48 -16.83
N TRP A 52 10.81 -11.89 -15.58
CA TRP A 52 11.34 -11.01 -14.55
C TRP A 52 12.70 -10.44 -14.92
N SER A 53 13.62 -11.28 -15.40
CA SER A 53 14.93 -10.86 -15.90
C SER A 53 14.80 -9.88 -17.07
N ARG A 54 13.87 -10.11 -17.99
CA ARG A 54 13.59 -9.19 -19.12
C ARG A 54 13.02 -7.85 -18.68
N ILE A 55 12.16 -7.83 -17.67
CA ILE A 55 11.64 -6.58 -17.09
C ILE A 55 12.77 -5.82 -16.40
N MET A 56 13.56 -6.53 -15.59
CA MET A 56 14.69 -5.97 -14.84
C MET A 56 15.77 -5.41 -15.77
N THR A 57 16.19 -6.17 -16.78
CA THR A 57 17.19 -5.72 -17.78
C THR A 57 16.75 -4.48 -18.54
N LYS A 58 15.47 -4.38 -18.90
CA LYS A 58 14.92 -3.18 -19.57
C LYS A 58 14.76 -1.99 -18.64
N HIS A 59 14.53 -2.20 -17.34
CA HIS A 59 14.46 -1.13 -16.35
C HIS A 59 15.83 -0.72 -15.79
N LEU A 60 16.86 -1.56 -15.91
CA LEU A 60 18.24 -1.31 -15.49
C LEU A 60 19.02 -0.39 -16.45
N HIS A 61 18.64 -0.32 -17.74
CA HIS A 61 19.30 0.55 -18.74
C HIS A 61 18.42 1.72 -19.20
N PRO A 62 17.92 2.60 -18.34
CA PRO A 62 17.15 3.74 -18.83
C PRO A 62 18.02 4.90 -19.31
N THR A 63 19.27 4.94 -18.88
CA THR A 63 20.25 6.00 -19.15
C THR A 63 21.60 5.31 -19.07
N GLY A 64 22.33 5.14 -20.18
CA GLY A 64 23.60 4.40 -20.23
C GLY A 64 24.76 5.06 -19.45
N VAL A 65 24.55 5.49 -18.20
CA VAL A 65 25.52 6.26 -17.39
C VAL A 65 25.42 6.00 -15.87
N SER A 66 24.71 4.97 -15.36
CA SER A 66 24.59 4.81 -13.89
C SER A 66 24.92 3.39 -13.42
N ASP A 67 26.13 3.23 -12.87
CA ASP A 67 26.61 2.07 -12.08
C ASP A 67 25.97 2.02 -10.67
N ALA A 68 24.67 2.25 -10.55
CA ALA A 68 23.95 2.20 -9.27
C ALA A 68 23.11 0.92 -9.16
N LEU A 69 23.29 0.19 -8.07
CA LEU A 69 22.57 -1.05 -7.76
C LEU A 69 21.03 -0.84 -7.86
N PRO A 70 20.29 -1.77 -8.48
CA PRO A 70 18.86 -1.63 -8.70
C PRO A 70 18.09 -1.66 -7.38
N ASN A 71 17.48 -0.52 -7.03
CA ASN A 71 16.56 -0.42 -5.90
C ASN A 71 15.11 -0.62 -6.39
N PHE A 72 14.28 -1.33 -5.62
CA PHE A 72 12.85 -1.57 -5.91
C PHE A 72 12.07 -0.27 -6.18
N GLU A 73 12.42 0.83 -5.51
CA GLU A 73 11.84 2.16 -5.76
C GLU A 73 12.02 2.65 -7.21
N SER A 74 13.14 2.33 -7.85
CA SER A 74 13.43 2.76 -9.22
C SER A 74 12.60 2.00 -10.28
N LEU A 75 12.07 0.81 -9.92
CA LEU A 75 11.22 -0.02 -10.77
C LEU A 75 9.76 0.44 -10.80
N PHE A 76 9.27 1.01 -9.69
CA PHE A 76 7.91 1.55 -9.58
C PHE A 76 7.85 3.08 -9.72
N ALA A 77 9.00 3.72 -9.93
CA ALA A 77 9.07 5.16 -10.15
C ALA A 77 8.26 5.56 -11.42
N ARG A 78 7.15 6.27 -11.20
CA ARG A 78 6.32 6.84 -12.27
C ARG A 78 7.14 7.92 -12.99
N ARG A 79 7.68 7.61 -14.18
CA ARG A 79 8.41 8.61 -14.98
C ARG A 79 7.47 9.70 -15.49
N PRO A 80 7.79 10.99 -15.25
CA PRO A 80 7.07 12.09 -15.88
C PRO A 80 7.34 12.09 -17.39
N ARG A 81 6.26 12.10 -18.20
CA ARG A 81 6.32 12.12 -19.68
C ARG A 81 7.07 13.34 -20.28
N ALA A 82 7.43 14.31 -19.43
CA ALA A 82 8.18 15.50 -19.82
C ALA A 82 9.62 15.18 -20.25
N ASN A 83 10.21 14.11 -19.70
CA ASN A 83 11.47 13.57 -20.19
C ASN A 83 11.12 12.43 -21.12
N GLY A 84 11.23 12.67 -22.43
CA GLY A 84 10.84 11.74 -23.49
C GLY A 84 11.25 10.29 -23.21
N PHE A 85 10.44 9.36 -23.72
CA PHE A 85 10.74 7.94 -23.67
C PHE A 85 12.18 7.69 -24.15
N PRO A 86 12.98 6.86 -23.45
CA PRO A 86 14.26 6.44 -24.01
C PRO A 86 13.99 5.74 -25.35
N GLU A 87 14.82 6.04 -26.37
CA GLU A 87 14.69 5.63 -27.79
C GLU A 87 14.38 4.14 -28.04
N GLN A 88 14.54 3.32 -27.01
CA GLN A 88 14.42 1.85 -26.97
C GLN A 88 13.02 1.30 -26.63
N CYS A 89 12.02 2.15 -26.37
CA CYS A 89 10.63 1.72 -26.14
C CYS A 89 9.70 2.25 -27.24
N ASN A 90 9.77 1.63 -28.43
CA ASN A 90 8.99 1.98 -29.60
C ASN A 90 8.25 0.74 -30.13
N CYS A 91 7.08 0.41 -29.55
CA CYS A 91 6.26 -0.75 -29.93
C CYS A 91 5.42 -0.52 -31.19
N GLY A 92 5.98 0.12 -32.22
CA GLY A 92 5.30 0.38 -33.49
C GLY A 92 6.09 1.31 -34.39
N GLU A 93 5.83 1.23 -35.69
CA GLU A 93 6.46 2.10 -36.70
C GLU A 93 6.01 3.54 -36.47
N LYS A 94 6.88 4.33 -35.81
CA LYS A 94 6.67 5.74 -35.54
C LYS A 94 6.40 6.44 -36.86
N SER A 95 5.18 6.96 -37.04
CA SER A 95 4.83 7.81 -38.19
C SER A 95 5.88 8.91 -38.28
N ARG A 96 6.70 8.86 -39.33
CA ARG A 96 7.96 9.60 -39.41
C ARG A 96 7.77 11.13 -39.45
N ASP A 97 6.54 11.59 -39.71
CA ASP A 97 6.24 12.98 -40.09
C ASP A 97 5.17 13.68 -39.24
N CYS A 98 4.79 13.15 -38.08
CA CYS A 98 3.85 13.85 -37.18
C CYS A 98 4.58 14.60 -36.07
N PRO A 99 4.56 15.95 -36.02
CA PRO A 99 5.06 16.67 -34.87
C PRO A 99 4.21 16.32 -33.64
N PRO A 100 4.80 16.30 -32.42
CA PRO A 100 4.03 16.22 -31.19
C PRO A 100 2.96 17.32 -31.15
N GLY A 101 1.76 16.99 -30.69
CA GLY A 101 0.72 17.99 -30.44
C GLY A 101 1.19 19.05 -29.43
N PRO A 102 0.65 20.27 -29.47
CA PRO A 102 0.97 21.29 -28.48
C PRO A 102 0.59 20.81 -27.07
N GLN A 103 1.32 21.30 -26.06
CA GLN A 103 0.99 21.05 -24.66
C GLN A 103 -0.43 21.57 -24.37
N GLY A 104 -1.21 20.79 -23.61
CA GLY A 104 -2.52 21.24 -23.12
C GLY A 104 -2.40 22.50 -22.26
N PRO A 105 -3.47 23.32 -22.16
CA PRO A 105 -3.46 24.46 -21.27
C PRO A 105 -3.31 24.00 -19.80
N PRO A 106 -2.65 24.78 -18.93
CA PRO A 106 -2.58 24.47 -17.51
C PRO A 106 -3.98 24.26 -16.92
N GLY A 107 -4.12 23.26 -16.04
CA GLY A 107 -5.35 23.02 -15.30
C GLY A 107 -5.78 24.24 -14.47
N PRO A 108 -7.08 24.36 -14.14
CA PRO A 108 -7.57 25.46 -13.32
C PRO A 108 -6.94 25.43 -11.93
N LYS A 109 -6.79 26.61 -11.31
CA LYS A 109 -6.35 26.73 -9.90
C LYS A 109 -7.29 25.92 -9.02
N GLY A 110 -6.73 25.13 -8.11
CA GLY A 110 -7.52 24.40 -7.11
C GLY A 110 -8.38 25.33 -6.24
N PRO A 111 -9.46 24.82 -5.64
CA PRO A 111 -10.28 25.60 -4.73
C PRO A 111 -9.46 26.09 -3.52
N PRO A 112 -9.86 27.19 -2.86
CA PRO A 112 -9.28 27.59 -1.57
C PRO A 112 -9.35 26.45 -0.56
N GLY A 113 -8.32 26.31 0.27
CA GLY A 113 -8.35 25.36 1.40
C GLY A 113 -9.46 25.70 2.39
N GLU A 114 -9.87 24.72 3.18
CA GLU A 114 -10.83 24.93 4.25
C GLU A 114 -10.27 25.93 5.29
N PRO A 115 -11.12 26.74 5.93
CA PRO A 115 -10.71 27.57 7.05
C PRO A 115 -10.05 26.72 8.15
N GLY A 116 -8.98 27.26 8.75
CA GLY A 116 -8.37 26.63 9.92
C GLY A 116 -9.37 26.51 11.08
N LYS A 117 -9.14 25.52 11.96
CA LYS A 117 -9.92 25.35 13.18
C LYS A 117 -9.75 26.59 14.08
N ASP A 118 -10.77 26.87 14.87
CA ASP A 118 -10.68 27.90 15.90
C ASP A 118 -9.54 27.57 16.88
N GLY A 119 -8.83 28.61 17.34
CA GLY A 119 -7.76 28.46 18.31
C GLY A 119 -8.31 27.98 19.66
N GLU A 120 -7.44 27.34 20.46
CA GLU A 120 -7.80 26.94 21.82
C GLU A 120 -8.07 28.16 22.70
N ASP A 121 -8.96 27.99 23.68
CA ASP A 121 -9.27 29.02 24.65
C ASP A 121 -8.01 29.47 25.41
N GLY A 122 -7.91 30.78 25.64
CA GLY A 122 -6.82 31.35 26.44
C GLY A 122 -6.80 30.77 27.86
N ARG A 123 -5.59 30.64 28.42
CA ARG A 123 -5.44 30.17 29.81
C ARG A 123 -6.13 31.14 30.77
N PRO A 124 -6.72 30.63 31.87
CA PRO A 124 -7.25 31.49 32.92
C PRO A 124 -6.21 32.50 33.40
N GLY A 125 -6.64 33.75 33.63
CA GLY A 125 -5.79 34.78 34.21
C GLY A 125 -5.24 34.36 35.58
N ALA A 126 -4.08 34.91 35.95
CA ALA A 126 -3.50 34.65 37.27
C ALA A 126 -4.49 35.08 38.37
N PRO A 127 -4.61 34.31 39.47
CA PRO A 127 -5.42 34.71 40.60
C PRO A 127 -4.93 36.06 41.13
N GLY A 128 -5.87 36.95 41.44
CA GLY A 128 -5.54 38.26 42.01
C GLY A 128 -4.78 38.10 43.33
N VAL A 129 -3.79 38.97 43.56
CA VAL A 129 -3.05 39.02 44.82
C VAL A 129 -3.96 39.62 45.88
N ALA A 130 -4.50 38.78 46.78
CA ALA A 130 -5.13 39.27 47.98
C ALA A 130 -4.03 39.82 48.90
N LEU A 131 -3.88 41.14 48.97
CA LEU A 131 -3.15 41.76 50.07
C LEU A 131 -3.93 41.43 51.34
N ALA A 132 -3.36 40.60 52.22
CA ALA A 132 -3.88 40.38 53.55
C ALA A 132 -3.73 41.67 54.37
N VAL A 133 -4.59 42.65 54.10
CA VAL A 133 -4.77 43.81 54.97
C VAL A 133 -5.63 43.34 56.14
N THR A 134 -4.98 43.19 57.29
CA THR A 134 -5.57 42.83 58.58
C THR A 134 -6.40 43.97 59.17
N HIS A 135 -7.48 44.38 58.50
CA HIS A 135 -8.46 45.29 59.09
C HIS A 135 -9.87 44.75 58.87
N GLU A 136 -10.58 44.58 59.99
CA GLU A 136 -11.92 44.02 60.11
C GLU A 136 -12.97 44.87 59.37
N LEU A 137 -13.16 44.60 58.08
CA LEU A 137 -14.38 44.99 57.35
C LEU A 137 -15.22 43.73 57.06
N PRO A 138 -16.53 43.71 57.38
CA PRO A 138 -17.40 42.57 57.13
C PRO A 138 -17.75 42.52 55.64
N GLY A 139 -16.89 41.88 54.86
CA GLY A 139 -17.05 41.73 53.43
C GLY A 139 -15.88 40.97 52.85
N GLY A 140 -15.96 39.63 52.90
CA GLY A 140 -14.99 38.77 52.23
C GLY A 140 -14.88 39.09 50.73
N CYS A 141 -13.77 38.66 50.11
CA CYS A 141 -13.44 38.95 48.72
C CYS A 141 -14.67 38.86 47.80
N ILE A 142 -15.05 39.99 47.20
CA ILE A 142 -16.01 39.98 46.11
C ILE A 142 -15.43 39.11 44.98
N LYS A 143 -16.22 38.17 44.46
CA LYS A 143 -15.83 37.41 43.27
C LYS A 143 -15.88 38.38 42.09
N CYS A 144 -14.71 38.81 41.62
CA CYS A 144 -14.66 39.54 40.37
C CYS A 144 -15.18 38.65 39.23
N PRO A 145 -15.99 39.18 38.30
CA PRO A 145 -16.38 38.44 37.11
C PRO A 145 -15.14 38.06 36.31
N ALA A 146 -15.23 36.97 35.54
CA ALA A 146 -14.18 36.58 34.63
C ALA A 146 -13.83 37.74 33.69
N GLY A 147 -12.54 37.90 33.37
CA GLY A 147 -12.09 38.87 32.38
C GLY A 147 -12.68 38.57 31.00
N PRO A 148 -12.65 39.55 30.07
CA PRO A 148 -13.15 39.34 28.72
C PRO A 148 -12.37 38.19 28.03
N PRO A 149 -13.01 37.47 27.08
CA PRO A 149 -12.32 36.50 26.25
C PRO A 149 -11.07 37.09 25.59
N GLY A 150 -10.02 36.29 25.46
CA GLY A 150 -8.79 36.69 24.79
C GLY A 150 -9.03 37.08 23.32
N PRO A 151 -8.09 37.81 22.69
CA PRO A 151 -8.20 38.14 21.28
C PRO A 151 -8.21 36.87 20.43
N ARG A 152 -8.90 36.93 19.27
CA ARG A 152 -8.86 35.85 18.27
C ARG A 152 -7.40 35.54 17.92
N GLY A 153 -7.05 34.25 17.88
CA GLY A 153 -5.74 33.80 17.43
C GLY A 153 -5.41 34.28 16.01
N PRO A 154 -4.12 34.26 15.61
CA PRO A 154 -3.72 34.64 14.26
C PRO A 154 -4.41 33.77 13.20
N ALA A 155 -4.52 34.30 11.98
CA ALA A 155 -5.00 33.50 10.85
C ALA A 155 -4.09 32.28 10.67
N GLY A 156 -4.69 31.11 10.43
CA GLY A 156 -3.93 29.89 10.15
C GLY A 156 -3.07 30.04 8.90
N ASP A 157 -2.00 29.25 8.83
CA ASP A 157 -1.06 29.29 7.71
C ASP A 157 -1.75 28.96 6.38
N GLN A 158 -1.19 29.48 5.29
CA GLN A 158 -1.65 29.14 3.94
C GLN A 158 -1.53 27.61 3.75
N GLY A 159 -2.64 26.98 3.33
CA GLY A 159 -2.66 25.57 3.02
C GLY A 159 -1.61 25.19 1.97
N PRO A 160 -1.16 23.92 1.94
CA PRO A 160 -0.13 23.48 1.01
C PRO A 160 -0.57 23.73 -0.44
N PRO A 161 0.39 23.97 -1.36
CA PRO A 161 0.09 24.03 -2.79
C PRO A 161 -0.71 22.80 -3.22
N GLY A 162 -1.76 23.03 -4.02
CA GLY A 162 -2.56 21.94 -4.57
C GLY A 162 -1.71 20.97 -5.39
N PRO A 163 -2.12 19.70 -5.52
CA PRO A 163 -1.41 18.74 -6.33
C PRO A 163 -1.30 19.26 -7.76
N ALA A 164 -0.14 19.02 -8.39
CA ALA A 164 0.05 19.33 -9.80
C ALA A 164 -1.06 18.64 -10.61
N GLY A 165 -1.71 19.40 -11.50
CA GLY A 165 -2.77 18.87 -12.35
C GLY A 165 -2.28 17.68 -13.19
N PRO A 166 -3.16 16.71 -13.52
CA PRO A 166 -2.81 15.64 -14.42
C PRO A 166 -2.80 16.17 -15.86
N PHE A 167 -1.61 16.61 -16.29
CA PHE A 167 -1.21 17.00 -17.65
C PHE A 167 -1.88 18.26 -18.21
#